data_AF-A0A0D6M2W4-F1
#
_entry.id   AF-A0A0D6M2W4-F1
#
_cell.length_a   1.000
_cell.length_b   1.000
_cell.length_c   1.000
_cell.angle_alpha   90.00
_cell.angle_beta   90.00
_cell.angle_gamma   90.00
#
_symmetry.space_group_name_H-M   'P 1'
#
loop_
_entity.id
_entity.type
_entity.pdbx_description
1 polymer ?
#
loop_
_entity_poly.entity_id
_entity_poly.type
_entity_poly.pdbx_seq_one_letter_code
_entity_poly.pdbx_strand_id
1 'polypeptide(L)'
;MCDFEVRVLGNKHRHSVQCVLMINMFNEKVYLFIWFWLLGVAVYNIGNLFYWCFLLLSEEKRINFVGSYLKLLGLVNDEDISSQRALNKFVQRSLRADGVFILHLISKNAGDIITTDIIATLWGKFLEDEAQDAEGAQAPTLEDVDGFKERLDKQPLN
;
A
#
# COMPACT_ATOMS: atom_id res chain seq x y z
N MET A 1 -14.69 1.11 -51.55
CA MET A 1 -14.84 1.58 -52.94
C MET A 1 -14.16 2.94 -53.02
N CYS A 2 -13.28 3.15 -54.00
CA CYS A 2 -12.88 4.51 -54.36
C CYS A 2 -13.52 4.83 -55.70
N ASP A 3 -14.19 5.98 -55.77
CA ASP A 3 -14.76 6.48 -57.01
C ASP A 3 -13.83 7.54 -57.59
N PHE A 4 -13.53 7.44 -58.87
CA PHE A 4 -12.80 8.48 -59.59
C PHE A 4 -13.56 8.89 -60.85
N GLU A 5 -13.42 10.17 -61.20
CA GLU A 5 -14.18 10.79 -62.28
C GLU A 5 -13.23 11.12 -63.42
N VAL A 6 -13.43 10.48 -64.59
CA VAL A 6 -12.63 10.73 -65.79
C VAL A 6 -13.48 11.50 -66.80
N ARG A 7 -12.90 12.56 -67.39
CA ARG A 7 -13.57 13.38 -68.41
C ARG A 7 -13.08 12.94 -69.80
N VAL A 8 -13.99 12.52 -70.67
CA VAL A 8 -13.70 12.24 -72.10
C VAL A 8 -14.78 12.95 -72.94
N LEU A 9 -14.35 13.77 -73.92
CA LEU A 9 -15.19 14.55 -74.85
C LEU A 9 -16.50 15.09 -74.23
N GLY A 10 -16.40 16.01 -73.28
CA GLY A 10 -17.56 16.75 -72.75
C GLY A 10 -18.51 15.96 -71.85
N ASN A 11 -18.34 14.64 -71.68
CA ASN A 11 -19.16 13.82 -70.80
C ASN A 11 -18.36 13.28 -69.61
N LYS A 12 -18.95 13.33 -68.41
CA LYS A 12 -18.31 12.92 -67.16
C LYS A 12 -18.73 11.50 -66.83
N HIS A 13 -17.85 10.53 -67.04
CA HIS A 13 -18.12 9.13 -66.69
C HIS A 13 -17.49 8.81 -65.33
N ARG A 14 -18.29 8.19 -64.45
CA ARG A 14 -17.85 7.76 -63.12
C ARG A 14 -17.44 6.30 -63.17
N HIS A 15 -16.23 5.99 -62.71
CA HIS A 15 -15.74 4.62 -62.58
C HIS A 15 -15.51 4.31 -61.10
N SER A 16 -16.04 3.19 -60.63
CA SER A 16 -15.86 2.69 -59.26
C SER A 16 -14.86 1.54 -59.27
N VAL A 17 -13.83 1.61 -58.42
CA VAL A 17 -12.91 0.49 -58.20
C VAL A 17 -12.93 0.05 -56.75
N GLN A 18 -12.67 -1.23 -56.56
CA GLN A 18 -12.55 -1.83 -55.25
C GLN A 18 -11.15 -1.54 -54.70
N CYS A 19 -10.95 -0.35 -54.14
CA CYS A 19 -9.78 -0.05 -53.32
C CYS A 19 -9.74 -0.99 -52.12
N VAL A 20 -8.80 -1.93 -52.12
CA VAL A 20 -8.40 -2.62 -50.90
C VAL A 20 -7.41 -1.70 -50.20
N LEU A 21 -7.88 -1.02 -49.16
CA LEU A 21 -7.01 -0.19 -48.34
C LEU A 21 -6.13 -1.14 -47.52
N MET A 22 -4.97 -1.53 -48.07
CA MET A 22 -4.06 -2.50 -47.44
C MET A 22 -3.70 -2.09 -46.01
N ILE A 23 -3.64 -0.77 -45.72
CA ILE A 23 -3.44 -0.22 -44.38
C ILE A 23 -4.60 -0.52 -43.41
N ASN A 24 -5.85 -0.60 -43.89
CA ASN A 24 -7.00 -0.96 -43.04
C ASN A 24 -6.98 -2.45 -42.67
N MET A 25 -6.63 -3.30 -43.63
CA MET A 25 -6.48 -4.73 -43.37
C MET A 25 -5.29 -5.02 -42.45
N PHE A 26 -4.22 -4.21 -42.56
CA PHE A 26 -3.06 -4.28 -41.66
C PHE A 26 -3.42 -3.87 -40.24
N ASN A 27 -4.16 -2.77 -40.09
CA ASN A 27 -4.72 -2.32 -38.81
C ASN A 27 -5.60 -3.40 -38.18
N GLU A 28 -6.48 -4.04 -38.94
CA GLU A 28 -7.36 -5.09 -38.43
C GLU A 28 -6.58 -6.25 -37.78
N LYS A 29 -5.47 -6.71 -38.39
CA LYS A 29 -4.70 -7.84 -37.85
C LYS A 29 -3.79 -7.45 -36.69
N VAL A 30 -3.16 -6.28 -36.73
CA VAL A 30 -2.30 -5.81 -35.63
C VAL A 30 -3.10 -5.44 -34.38
N TYR A 31 -4.29 -4.85 -34.54
CA TYR A 31 -5.14 -4.51 -33.40
C TYR A 31 -5.64 -5.75 -32.67
N LEU A 32 -5.97 -6.83 -33.38
CA LEU A 32 -6.34 -8.09 -32.74
C LEU A 32 -5.18 -8.66 -31.90
N PHE A 33 -3.95 -8.66 -32.44
CA PHE A 33 -2.77 -9.13 -31.69
C PHE A 33 -2.51 -8.28 -30.43
N ILE A 34 -2.49 -6.95 -30.58
CA ILE A 34 -2.30 -6.02 -29.46
C ILE A 34 -3.42 -6.16 -28.42
N TRP A 35 -4.66 -6.38 -28.85
CA TRP A 35 -5.80 -6.56 -27.95
C TRP A 35 -5.62 -7.79 -27.05
N PHE A 36 -5.23 -8.94 -27.62
CA PHE A 36 -4.95 -10.15 -26.82
C PHE A 36 -3.74 -9.96 -25.90
N TRP A 37 -2.69 -9.31 -26.40
CA TRP A 37 -1.52 -8.97 -25.60
C TRP A 37 -1.88 -8.08 -24.40
N LEU A 38 -2.62 -7.00 -24.65
CA LEU A 38 -3.06 -6.08 -23.59
C LEU A 38 -4.02 -6.76 -22.61
N LEU A 39 -4.90 -7.65 -23.08
CA LEU A 39 -5.73 -8.46 -22.21
C LEU A 39 -4.87 -9.35 -21.29
N GLY A 40 -3.83 -10.00 -21.83
CA GLY A 40 -2.89 -10.79 -21.04
C GLY A 40 -2.15 -9.97 -19.99
N VAL A 41 -1.63 -8.80 -20.37
CA VAL A 41 -0.98 -7.86 -19.44
C VAL A 41 -1.97 -7.35 -18.40
N ALA A 42 -3.22 -7.07 -18.78
CA ALA A 42 -4.26 -6.64 -17.85
C ALA A 42 -4.57 -7.73 -16.82
N VAL A 43 -4.75 -8.98 -17.25
CA VAL A 43 -4.97 -10.12 -16.35
C VAL A 43 -3.79 -10.31 -15.39
N TYR A 44 -2.55 -10.21 -15.89
CA TYR A 44 -1.36 -10.29 -15.05
C TYR A 44 -1.32 -9.19 -13.98
N ASN A 45 -1.59 -7.94 -14.37
CA ASN A 45 -1.63 -6.82 -13.44
C ASN A 45 -2.75 -6.96 -12.40
N ILE A 46 -3.94 -7.41 -12.82
CA ILE A 46 -5.07 -7.70 -11.94
C ILE A 46 -4.70 -8.79 -10.94
N GLY A 47 -4.07 -9.88 -11.41
CA GLY A 47 -3.59 -10.97 -10.54
C GLY A 47 -2.56 -10.48 -9.51
N ASN A 48 -1.60 -9.67 -9.94
CA ASN A 48 -0.64 -9.03 -9.03
C ASN A 48 -1.35 -8.13 -8.02
N LEU A 49 -2.26 -7.26 -8.48
CA LEU A 49 -3.04 -6.39 -7.59
C LEU A 49 -3.83 -7.19 -6.56
N PHE A 50 -4.49 -8.28 -6.96
CA PHE A 50 -5.19 -9.15 -6.02
C PHE A 50 -4.23 -9.79 -5.01
N TYR A 51 -3.09 -10.32 -5.46
CA TYR A 51 -2.07 -10.89 -4.57
C TYR A 51 -1.64 -9.86 -3.50
N TRP A 52 -1.35 -8.63 -3.91
CA TRP A 52 -1.00 -7.55 -2.99
C TRP A 52 -2.17 -7.18 -2.08
N CYS A 53 -3.39 -7.09 -2.61
CA CYS A 53 -4.59 -6.81 -1.84
C CYS A 53 -4.81 -7.87 -0.74
N PHE A 54 -4.69 -9.15 -1.06
CA PHE A 54 -4.77 -10.24 -0.06
C PHE A 54 -3.65 -10.19 0.97
N LEU A 55 -2.43 -9.78 0.57
CA LEU A 55 -1.32 -9.60 1.50
C LEU A 55 -1.57 -8.41 2.45
N LEU A 56 -2.17 -7.34 1.95
CA LEU A 56 -2.52 -6.13 2.72
C LEU A 56 -3.66 -6.37 3.70
N LEU A 57 -4.69 -7.11 3.28
CA LEU A 57 -5.86 -7.42 4.10
C LEU A 57 -5.56 -8.40 5.23
N SER A 58 -4.54 -9.24 5.08
CA SER A 58 -4.22 -10.28 6.07
C SER A 58 -3.33 -9.72 7.18
N GLU A 59 -3.94 -9.47 8.35
CA GLU A 59 -3.21 -8.99 9.54
C GLU A 59 -2.14 -9.97 10.01
N GLU A 60 -2.41 -11.27 9.99
CA GLU A 60 -1.47 -12.31 10.42
C GLU A 60 -0.20 -12.32 9.56
N LYS A 61 -0.33 -12.15 8.24
CA LYS A 61 0.83 -12.08 7.34
C LYS A 61 1.66 -10.83 7.57
N ARG A 62 1.01 -9.70 7.86
CA ARG A 62 1.67 -8.44 8.20
C ARG A 62 2.50 -8.58 9.48
N ILE A 63 1.92 -9.19 10.50
CA ILE A 63 2.58 -9.49 11.78
C ILE A 63 3.76 -10.43 11.58
N ASN A 64 3.56 -11.52 10.85
CA ASN A 64 4.62 -12.51 10.60
C ASN A 64 5.78 -11.95 9.76
N PHE A 65 5.49 -11.07 8.79
CA PHE A 65 6.52 -10.39 8.00
C PHE A 65 7.43 -9.58 8.91
N VAL A 66 6.88 -8.61 9.66
CA VAL A 66 7.66 -7.75 10.57
C VAL A 66 8.32 -8.55 11.68
N GLY A 67 7.61 -9.55 12.23
CA GLY A 67 8.14 -10.43 13.26
C GLY A 67 9.31 -11.28 12.80
N SER A 68 9.34 -11.71 11.54
CA SER A 68 10.50 -12.45 11.02
C SER A 68 11.77 -11.60 11.05
N TYR A 69 11.69 -10.31 10.67
CA TYR A 69 12.85 -9.40 10.75
C TYR A 69 13.28 -9.10 12.19
N LEU A 70 12.33 -8.86 13.09
CA LEU A 70 12.65 -8.60 14.51
C LEU A 70 13.23 -9.83 15.22
N LYS A 71 12.76 -11.03 14.86
CA LYS A 71 13.32 -12.31 15.34
C LYS A 71 14.75 -12.52 14.84
N LEU A 72 15.04 -12.18 13.58
CA LEU A 72 16.41 -12.25 13.06
C LEU A 72 17.38 -11.34 13.81
N LEU A 73 16.89 -10.23 14.36
CA LEU A 73 17.67 -9.32 15.19
C LEU A 73 17.76 -9.75 16.67
N GLY A 74 17.03 -10.79 17.07
CA GLY A 74 16.95 -11.22 18.48
C GLY A 74 16.22 -10.23 19.39
N LEU A 75 15.41 -9.32 18.83
CA LEU A 75 14.66 -8.31 19.60
C LEU A 75 13.31 -8.83 20.11
N VAL A 76 12.82 -9.93 19.53
CA VAL A 76 11.54 -10.57 19.89
C VAL A 76 11.72 -12.09 19.93
N ASN A 77 11.23 -12.73 21.00
CA ASN A 77 11.33 -14.17 21.22
C ASN A 77 9.92 -14.79 21.23
N ASP A 78 9.71 -15.90 20.51
CA ASP A 78 8.40 -16.58 20.45
C ASP A 78 7.92 -17.11 21.81
N GLU A 79 8.85 -17.38 22.74
CA GLU A 79 8.53 -17.89 24.07
C GLU A 79 7.92 -16.81 24.99
N ASP A 80 8.17 -15.53 24.70
CA ASP A 80 7.70 -14.44 25.55
C ASP A 80 6.39 -13.84 25.01
N ILE A 81 5.29 -14.15 25.70
CA ILE A 81 3.94 -13.65 25.40
C ILE A 81 3.88 -12.12 25.44
N SER A 82 4.68 -11.47 26.30
CA SER A 82 4.74 -10.01 26.41
C SER A 82 5.31 -9.41 25.13
N SER A 83 6.38 -10.00 24.61
CA SER A 83 7.05 -9.57 23.38
C SER A 83 6.13 -9.70 22.16
N GLN A 84 5.34 -10.78 22.08
CA GLN A 84 4.38 -10.99 21.00
C GLN A 84 3.21 -9.99 21.05
N ARG A 85 2.77 -9.62 22.27
CA ARG A 85 1.76 -8.58 22.45
C ARG A 85 2.27 -7.20 22.03
N ALA A 86 3.51 -6.85 22.40
CA ALA A 86 4.16 -5.61 21.98
C ALA A 86 4.31 -5.56 20.46
N LEU A 87 4.69 -6.69 19.84
CA LEU A 87 4.79 -6.80 18.38
C LEU A 87 3.45 -6.58 17.68
N ASN A 88 2.38 -7.20 18.17
CA ASN A 88 1.04 -6.97 17.62
C ASN A 88 0.63 -5.49 17.77
N LYS A 89 0.91 -4.88 18.92
CA LYS A 89 0.63 -3.46 19.18
C LYS A 89 1.43 -2.56 18.23
N PHE A 90 2.70 -2.84 18.01
CA PHE A 90 3.54 -2.11 17.06
C PHE A 90 2.98 -2.18 15.63
N VAL A 91 2.66 -3.38 15.15
CA VAL A 91 2.15 -3.58 13.77
C VAL A 91 0.77 -2.92 13.59
N GLN A 92 -0.11 -3.00 14.58
CA GLN A 92 -1.46 -2.43 14.48
C GLN A 92 -1.49 -0.91 14.74
N ARG A 93 -0.71 -0.39 15.70
CA ARG A 93 -0.79 1.00 16.14
C ARG A 93 0.24 1.91 15.45
N SER A 94 1.49 1.48 15.36
CA SER A 94 2.60 2.27 14.79
C SER A 94 2.67 2.14 13.26
N LEU A 95 2.79 0.91 12.74
CA LEU A 95 2.95 0.69 11.30
C LEU A 95 1.64 0.76 10.50
N ARG A 96 0.53 0.23 11.05
CA ARG A 96 -0.75 0.08 10.34
C ARG A 96 -0.61 -0.68 9.01
N ALA A 97 -1.69 -0.76 8.22
CA ALA A 97 -1.67 -1.49 6.95
C ALA A 97 -0.73 -0.83 5.93
N ASP A 98 -0.77 0.49 5.84
CA ASP A 98 0.01 1.26 4.88
C ASP A 98 1.52 1.22 5.18
N GLY A 99 1.93 1.28 6.46
CA GLY A 99 3.36 1.20 6.80
C GLY A 99 3.96 -0.18 6.55
N VAL A 100 3.21 -1.27 6.80
CA VAL A 100 3.67 -2.62 6.44
C VAL A 100 3.78 -2.78 4.92
N PHE A 101 2.86 -2.17 4.15
CA PHE A 101 2.94 -2.16 2.69
C PHE A 101 4.22 -1.49 2.19
N ILE A 102 4.52 -0.31 2.71
CA ILE A 102 5.71 0.46 2.33
C ILE A 102 6.97 -0.33 2.68
N LEU A 103 7.03 -0.95 3.87
CA LEU A 103 8.15 -1.81 4.25
C LEU A 103 8.33 -3.01 3.31
N HIS A 104 7.24 -3.63 2.88
CA HIS A 104 7.31 -4.73 1.91
C HIS A 104 7.75 -4.25 0.51
N LEU A 105 7.35 -3.04 0.11
CA LEU A 105 7.81 -2.41 -1.11
C LEU A 105 9.32 -2.10 -1.03
N ILE A 106 9.79 -1.60 0.11
CA ILE A 106 11.21 -1.33 0.35
C ILE A 106 12.00 -2.64 0.32
N SER A 107 11.56 -3.72 0.96
CA SER A 107 12.22 -5.02 0.89
C SER A 107 12.39 -5.50 -0.55
N LYS A 108 11.36 -5.36 -1.39
CA LYS A 108 11.44 -5.78 -2.80
C LYS A 108 12.34 -4.89 -3.67
N ASN A 109 12.49 -3.61 -3.37
CA ASN A 109 13.22 -2.66 -4.23
C ASN A 109 14.63 -2.34 -3.73
N ALA A 110 14.82 -2.28 -2.41
CA ALA A 110 16.07 -1.88 -1.73
C ALA A 110 16.76 -3.08 -1.03
N GLY A 111 16.06 -4.20 -0.90
CA GLY A 111 16.60 -5.43 -0.29
C GLY A 111 16.33 -5.54 1.20
N ASP A 112 16.55 -6.75 1.71
CA ASP A 112 16.19 -7.11 3.08
C ASP A 112 17.08 -6.46 4.13
N ILE A 113 18.37 -6.22 3.85
CA ILE A 113 19.31 -5.61 4.80
C ILE A 113 18.85 -4.20 5.18
N ILE A 114 18.53 -3.37 4.19
CA ILE A 114 18.07 -1.99 4.41
C ILE A 114 16.72 -1.99 5.14
N THR A 115 15.81 -2.89 4.75
CA THR A 115 14.50 -3.02 5.40
C THR A 115 14.62 -3.37 6.87
N THR A 116 15.57 -4.26 7.19
CA THR A 116 15.82 -4.70 8.56
C THR A 116 16.25 -3.53 9.45
N ASP A 117 17.17 -2.69 8.97
CA ASP A 117 17.65 -1.51 9.70
C ASP A 117 16.53 -0.48 9.95
N ILE A 118 15.66 -0.28 8.94
CA ILE A 118 14.48 0.57 9.07
C ILE A 118 13.51 0.00 10.12
N ILE A 119 13.21 -1.30 10.08
CA ILE A 119 12.31 -1.96 11.05
C ILE A 119 12.88 -1.85 12.47
N ALA A 120 14.20 -2.06 12.64
CA ALA A 120 14.86 -1.95 13.93
C ALA A 120 14.76 -0.53 14.51
N THR A 121 14.99 0.48 13.67
CA THR A 121 14.88 1.89 14.07
C THR A 121 13.44 2.26 14.44
N LEU A 122 12.45 1.79 13.67
CA LEU A 122 11.03 2.02 13.96
C LEU A 122 10.60 1.33 15.26
N TRP A 123 11.09 0.12 15.51
CA TRP A 123 10.83 -0.63 16.74
C TRP A 123 11.39 0.10 17.96
N GLY A 124 12.63 0.61 17.88
CA GLY A 124 13.23 1.40 18.95
C GLY A 124 12.40 2.64 19.31
N LYS A 125 11.96 3.40 18.31
CA LYS A 125 11.10 4.57 18.52
C LYS A 125 9.76 4.22 19.14
N PHE A 126 9.15 3.10 18.72
CA PHE A 126 7.90 2.63 19.32
C PHE A 126 8.04 2.30 20.81
N LEU A 127 9.16 1.70 21.21
CA LEU A 127 9.42 1.42 22.63
C LEU A 127 9.63 2.71 23.44
N GLU A 128 10.27 3.72 22.85
CA GLU A 128 10.43 5.04 23.47
C GLU A 128 9.07 5.76 23.66
N ASP A 129 8.22 5.74 22.63
CA ASP A 129 6.87 6.29 22.70
C ASP A 129 6.01 5.59 23.77
N GLU A 130 6.09 4.24 23.86
CA GLU A 130 5.39 3.47 24.89
C GLU A 130 5.91 3.76 26.31
N ALA A 131 7.20 4.04 26.46
CA ALA A 131 7.78 4.44 27.75
C ALA A 131 7.28 5.83 28.18
N GLN A 132 7.19 6.79 27.26
CA GLN A 132 6.65 8.12 27.52
C GLN A 132 5.15 8.06 27.86
N ASP A 133 4.37 7.24 27.16
CA ASP A 133 2.95 7.02 27.46
C ASP A 133 2.75 6.39 28.87
N ALA A 134 3.68 5.54 29.31
CA ALA A 134 3.66 4.96 30.65
C ALA A 134 4.00 5.99 31.75
N GLU A 135 4.92 6.91 31.48
CA GLU A 135 5.26 8.03 32.39
C GLU A 135 4.16 9.11 32.42
N GLY A 136 3.49 9.37 31.29
CA GLY A 136 2.35 10.28 31.21
C GLY A 136 1.07 9.77 31.88
N ALA A 137 0.99 8.47 32.16
CA ALA A 137 -0.08 7.86 32.95
C ALA A 137 0.16 7.95 34.48
N GLN A 138 1.19 8.67 34.91
CA GLN A 138 1.44 8.95 36.32
C GLN A 138 0.29 9.79 36.89
N ALA A 139 -0.33 9.27 37.95
CA ALA A 139 -1.45 9.88 38.66
C ALA A 139 -1.23 11.38 38.95
N PRO A 140 -2.30 12.21 38.98
CA PRO A 140 -2.18 13.64 39.26
C PRO A 140 -1.31 13.86 40.50
N THR A 141 -0.42 14.85 40.41
CA THR A 141 0.49 15.15 41.51
C THR A 141 -0.31 15.55 42.76
N LEU A 142 0.20 15.27 43.96
CA LEU A 142 -0.50 15.63 45.21
C LEU A 142 -0.80 17.15 45.27
N GLU A 143 0.02 17.97 44.58
CA GLU A 143 -0.21 19.41 44.42
C GLU A 143 -1.52 19.73 43.65
N ASP A 144 -1.89 18.92 42.66
CA ASP A 144 -3.15 19.07 41.91
C ASP A 144 -4.38 18.71 42.75
N VAL A 145 -4.24 17.72 43.66
CA VAL A 145 -5.31 17.27 44.56
C VAL A 145 -5.53 18.28 45.69
N ASP A 146 -4.45 18.82 46.25
CA ASP A 146 -4.52 19.84 47.30
C ASP A 146 -5.12 21.15 46.75
N GLY A 147 -4.74 21.57 45.53
CA GLY A 147 -5.34 22.73 44.86
C GLY A 147 -6.83 22.54 44.52
N PHE A 148 -7.27 21.31 44.22
CA PHE A 148 -8.69 20.99 44.00
C PHE A 148 -9.48 21.03 45.31
N LYS A 149 -8.90 20.52 46.40
CA LYS A 149 -9.52 20.53 47.74
C LYS A 149 -9.62 21.95 48.30
N GLU A 150 -8.60 22.78 48.09
CA GLU A 150 -8.62 24.19 48.50
C GLU A 150 -9.66 25.00 47.70
N ARG A 151 -9.93 24.65 46.43
CA ARG A 151 -11.03 25.25 45.66
C ARG A 151 -12.41 24.81 46.15
N LEU A 152 -12.57 23.55 46.55
CA LEU A 152 -13.82 23.05 47.12
C LEU A 152 -14.14 23.68 48.48
N ASP A 153 -13.15 23.87 49.35
CA ASP A 153 -13.33 24.54 50.64
C ASP A 153 -13.67 26.03 50.49
N LYS A 154 -13.20 26.69 49.42
CA LYS A 154 -13.47 28.11 49.14
C LYS A 154 -14.82 28.38 48.47
N GLN A 155 -15.48 27.36 47.93
CA GLN A 155 -16.76 27.51 47.24
C GLN A 155 -17.74 26.41 47.68
N PRO A 156 -18.35 26.54 48.87
CA PRO A 156 -19.41 25.61 49.27
C PRO A 156 -20.58 25.72 48.28
N LEU A 157 -21.06 24.58 47.79
CA LEU A 157 -22.29 24.50 47.01
C LEU A 157 -23.44 25.07 47.85
N ASN A 158 -23.93 26.25 47.46
CA ASN A 158 -25.26 26.72 47.83
C ASN A 158 -26.34 26.02 47.00
#